data_AF-A0A318I8U3-F1
#
_entry.id   AF-A0A318I8U3-F1
#
_cell.length_a   1.000
_cell.length_b   1.000
_cell.length_c   1.000
_cell.angle_alpha   90.00
_cell.angle_beta   90.00
_cell.angle_gamma   90.00
#
_symmetry.space_group_name_H-M   'P 1'
#
loop_
_entity.id
_entity.type
_entity.pdbx_description
1 polymer ?
#
loop_
_entity_poly.entity_id
_entity_poly.type
_entity_poly.pdbx_seq_one_letter_code
_entity_poly.pdbx_strand_id
1 'polypeptide(L)'
;MEEKFKQKQVHLDADNSSGKIKIEKLCSLIENHPYKDDIYKTFDIASIENEYISIEFIDLIYERVKHLVTNYNRYKIIAETKDINVYEESISGSSDTNIIFNFEEYVDIDEVKEGLKTIAIYDSKNTFLDEYAMTKYANNLFKIGQASLANYNVQYFKEMAKNSDRYNKEKSYRLVDHKDITYLRGITSTRYYEYGIDFTFVVGMLILHKNKKTNPGTEYIITSAAISESKLEIITTEKHPKEADKFGQVSTALRISTNDLGTGSLNFVNVINVMQKDSTGFYLIPKKDSMVENSSIVINHNTKPENVFTSLNEVEGILNTTDSFIEELNSVKTIKYPDELRLKILAKIQSPRSSFSTITKLSDIFKRKIDNEVSNFKKLLEMCNKAEELEIDFDLKNKLRYIISDIILYGKHRDS
;
A
#
# COMPACT_ATOMS: atom_id res chain seq x y z
N MET A 1 -13.55 -10.29 -5.15
CA MET A 1 -12.81 -10.13 -3.88
C MET A 1 -13.80 -9.68 -2.82
N GLU A 2 -13.89 -10.43 -1.73
CA GLU A 2 -14.86 -10.16 -0.66
C GLU A 2 -14.57 -8.84 0.07
N GLU A 3 -15.64 -8.18 0.55
CA GLU A 3 -15.57 -6.88 1.22
C GLU A 3 -14.67 -6.84 2.45
N LYS A 4 -14.47 -7.98 3.13
CA LYS A 4 -13.65 -8.07 4.34
C LYS A 4 -12.14 -7.96 4.08
N PHE A 5 -11.70 -8.28 2.86
CA PHE A 5 -10.30 -8.26 2.43
C PHE A 5 -9.92 -7.02 1.62
N LYS A 6 -10.91 -6.19 1.25
CA LYS A 6 -10.68 -4.93 0.57
C LYS A 6 -10.05 -3.91 1.53
N GLN A 7 -9.10 -3.15 1.02
CA GLN A 7 -8.55 -1.99 1.73
C GLN A 7 -9.64 -0.92 1.83
N LYS A 8 -9.85 -0.41 3.04
CA LYS A 8 -10.90 0.58 3.32
C LYS A 8 -10.28 1.85 3.86
N GLN A 9 -10.79 2.98 3.37
CA GLN A 9 -10.47 4.29 3.94
C GLN A 9 -10.92 4.32 5.40
N VAL A 10 -10.05 4.82 6.28
CA VAL A 10 -10.41 5.09 7.67
C VAL A 10 -11.03 6.47 7.74
N HIS A 11 -12.18 6.57 8.41
CA HIS A 11 -12.82 7.86 8.64
C HIS A 11 -12.08 8.60 9.76
N LEU A 12 -11.59 9.80 9.46
CA LEU A 12 -10.82 10.63 10.38
C LEU A 12 -11.78 11.64 11.01
N ASP A 13 -12.37 11.26 12.14
CA ASP A 13 -13.35 12.06 12.85
C ASP A 13 -12.70 12.79 14.03
N ALA A 14 -12.72 14.11 14.00
CA ALA A 14 -12.10 14.97 15.02
C ALA A 14 -12.78 14.82 16.37
N ASP A 15 -14.09 14.57 16.41
CA ASP A 15 -14.85 14.47 17.66
C ASP A 15 -14.51 13.20 18.45
N ASN A 16 -14.02 12.16 17.76
CA ASN A 16 -13.68 10.87 18.33
C ASN A 16 -12.17 10.61 18.46
N SER A 17 -11.34 11.60 18.16
CA SER A 17 -9.88 11.49 18.16
C SER A 17 -9.25 12.23 19.33
N SER A 18 -8.46 11.53 20.13
CA SER A 18 -7.58 12.12 21.15
C SER A 18 -6.30 12.70 20.57
N GLY A 19 -5.91 12.30 19.35
CA GLY A 19 -4.73 12.83 18.65
C GLY A 19 -3.39 12.48 19.31
N LYS A 20 -3.37 11.51 20.22
CA LYS A 20 -2.16 11.03 20.89
C LYS A 20 -2.28 9.59 21.36
N ILE A 21 -1.15 8.91 21.49
CA ILE A 21 -1.09 7.55 22.03
C ILE A 21 0.18 7.36 22.87
N LYS A 22 0.08 6.60 23.95
CA LYS A 22 1.26 6.21 24.75
C LYS A 22 2.12 5.22 23.97
N ILE A 23 3.45 5.34 24.01
CA ILE A 23 4.36 4.45 23.26
C ILE A 23 4.16 2.99 23.64
N GLU A 24 4.07 2.69 24.94
CA GLU A 24 3.74 1.34 25.42
C GLU A 24 2.44 0.78 24.79
N LYS A 25 1.39 1.61 24.70
CA LYS A 25 0.11 1.21 24.08
C LYS A 25 0.30 0.94 22.58
N LEU A 26 1.08 1.76 21.87
CA LEU A 26 1.38 1.56 20.46
C LEU A 26 2.15 0.25 20.24
N CYS A 27 3.18 0.00 21.04
CA CYS A 27 4.02 -1.20 20.96
C CYS A 27 3.25 -2.48 21.29
N SER A 28 2.09 -2.41 21.97
CA SER A 28 1.24 -3.58 22.19
C SER A 28 0.75 -4.26 20.89
N LEU A 29 0.80 -3.56 19.75
CA LEU A 29 0.44 -4.13 18.44
C LEU A 29 1.45 -5.15 17.94
N ILE A 30 2.70 -5.08 18.40
CA ILE A 30 3.81 -5.91 17.93
C ILE A 30 4.31 -6.87 19.03
N GLU A 31 3.50 -7.11 20.06
CA GLU A 31 3.90 -7.94 21.22
C GLU A 31 4.31 -9.36 20.81
N ASN A 32 3.63 -9.92 19.80
CA ASN A 32 3.90 -11.25 19.24
C ASN A 32 4.65 -11.18 17.90
N HIS A 33 5.18 -10.02 17.52
CA HIS A 33 5.82 -9.84 16.22
C HIS A 33 7.25 -10.41 16.24
N PRO A 34 7.70 -11.15 15.20
CA PRO A 34 9.04 -11.74 15.15
C PRO A 34 10.20 -10.75 15.29
N TYR A 35 9.97 -9.48 14.94
CA TYR A 35 10.97 -8.41 14.99
C TYR A 35 10.78 -7.43 16.15
N LYS A 36 10.01 -7.79 17.19
CA LYS A 36 9.75 -6.92 18.35
C LYS A 36 11.05 -6.40 18.97
N ASP A 37 11.97 -7.31 19.30
CA ASP A 37 13.21 -6.95 20.01
C ASP A 37 14.10 -6.01 19.19
N ASP A 38 14.16 -6.22 17.87
CA ASP A 38 14.89 -5.34 16.97
C ASP A 38 14.27 -3.94 16.94
N ILE A 39 12.94 -3.81 16.88
CA ILE A 39 12.24 -2.52 16.97
C ILE A 39 12.55 -1.84 18.31
N TYR A 40 12.45 -2.58 19.41
CA TYR A 40 12.70 -2.06 20.75
C TYR A 40 14.12 -1.50 20.88
N LYS A 41 15.11 -2.21 20.32
CA LYS A 41 16.50 -1.80 20.28
C LYS A 41 16.72 -0.60 19.35
N THR A 42 16.20 -0.62 18.12
CA THR A 42 16.42 0.44 17.13
C THR A 42 15.87 1.79 17.58
N PHE A 43 14.71 1.79 18.24
CA PHE A 43 14.04 3.02 18.69
C PHE A 43 14.25 3.34 20.18
N ASP A 44 15.10 2.57 20.87
CA ASP A 44 15.37 2.71 22.31
C ASP A 44 14.07 2.82 23.15
N ILE A 45 13.14 1.90 22.91
CA ILE A 45 11.77 1.98 23.46
C ILE A 45 11.76 2.03 24.99
N ALA A 46 12.70 1.34 25.65
CA ALA A 46 12.80 1.32 27.10
C ALA A 46 12.99 2.73 27.72
N SER A 47 13.64 3.66 27.01
CA SER A 47 13.83 5.03 27.51
C SER A 47 12.63 5.94 27.26
N ILE A 48 11.71 5.56 26.36
CA ILE A 48 10.59 6.40 25.90
C ILE A 48 9.20 5.77 26.08
N GLU A 49 9.07 4.55 26.61
CA GLU A 49 7.81 3.80 26.70
C GLU A 49 6.66 4.57 27.38
N ASN A 50 7.01 5.45 28.32
CA ASN A 50 6.07 6.25 29.10
C ASN A 50 5.66 7.56 28.42
N GLU A 51 6.26 7.89 27.29
CA GLU A 51 5.94 9.09 26.51
C GLU A 51 4.68 8.92 25.66
N TYR A 52 4.19 10.06 25.17
CA TYR A 52 3.10 10.13 24.22
C TYR A 52 3.61 10.56 22.85
N ILE A 53 3.25 9.78 21.83
CA ILE A 53 3.31 10.23 20.45
C ILE A 53 2.08 11.10 20.20
N SER A 54 2.31 12.35 19.82
CA SER A 54 1.24 13.33 19.54
C SER A 54 1.20 13.63 18.04
N ILE A 55 0.39 12.84 17.34
CA ILE A 55 0.10 12.94 15.91
C ILE A 55 -1.43 12.87 15.79
N GLU A 56 -2.04 13.88 15.18
CA GLU A 56 -3.50 13.95 15.13
C GLU A 56 -4.10 12.76 14.36
N PHE A 57 -5.20 12.19 14.89
CA PHE A 57 -5.87 10.95 14.48
C PHE A 57 -5.10 9.63 14.67
N ILE A 58 -3.92 9.63 15.29
CA ILE A 58 -3.12 8.39 15.50
C ILE A 58 -3.89 7.27 16.23
N ASP A 59 -4.74 7.64 17.17
CA ASP A 59 -5.53 6.71 17.99
C ASP A 59 -6.64 6.03 17.19
N LEU A 60 -7.30 6.74 16.28
CA LEU A 60 -8.27 6.14 15.36
C LEU A 60 -7.61 5.08 14.46
N ILE A 61 -6.41 5.38 13.97
CA ILE A 61 -5.64 4.44 13.16
C ILE A 61 -5.20 3.24 13.99
N TYR A 62 -4.73 3.48 15.22
CA TYR A 62 -4.36 2.42 16.16
C TYR A 62 -5.52 1.44 16.38
N GLU A 63 -6.73 1.92 16.68
CA GLU A 63 -7.86 1.03 16.94
C GLU A 63 -8.24 0.21 15.69
N ARG A 64 -8.09 0.79 14.49
CA ARG A 64 -8.30 0.07 13.23
C ARG A 64 -7.25 -1.03 13.03
N VAL A 65 -5.97 -0.74 13.24
CA VAL A 65 -4.89 -1.73 13.12
C VAL A 65 -5.06 -2.83 14.18
N LYS A 66 -5.35 -2.46 15.43
CA LYS A 66 -5.63 -3.38 16.53
C LYS A 66 -6.76 -4.34 16.18
N HIS A 67 -7.88 -3.83 15.66
CA HIS A 67 -8.99 -4.66 15.20
C HIS A 67 -8.50 -5.69 14.18
N LEU A 68 -7.72 -5.28 13.17
CA LEU A 68 -7.26 -6.18 12.11
C LEU A 68 -6.31 -7.24 12.67
N VAL A 69 -5.31 -6.85 13.46
CA VAL A 69 -4.36 -7.79 14.08
C VAL A 69 -5.05 -8.81 14.98
N THR A 70 -6.11 -8.40 15.69
CA THR A 70 -6.86 -9.29 16.60
C THR A 70 -7.78 -10.25 15.86
N ASN A 71 -8.37 -9.84 14.74
CA ASN A 71 -9.42 -10.60 14.03
C ASN A 71 -8.93 -11.33 12.77
N TYR A 72 -7.66 -11.15 12.39
CA TYR A 72 -7.04 -11.77 11.23
C TYR A 72 -5.69 -12.36 11.65
N ASN A 73 -5.70 -13.66 11.95
CA ASN A 73 -4.50 -14.38 12.35
C ASN A 73 -3.68 -14.72 11.10
N ARG A 74 -2.53 -14.06 10.92
CA ARG A 74 -1.67 -14.20 9.74
C ARG A 74 -0.49 -15.10 10.08
N TYR A 75 -0.26 -16.09 9.23
CA TYR A 75 0.84 -17.03 9.38
C TYR A 75 1.24 -17.57 8.00
N LYS A 76 2.29 -18.40 7.95
CA LYS A 76 2.76 -19.03 6.72
C LYS A 76 3.06 -20.50 6.97
N ILE A 77 2.89 -21.29 5.93
CA ILE A 77 3.30 -22.69 5.87
C ILE A 77 4.23 -22.88 4.68
N ILE A 78 5.05 -23.93 4.73
CA ILE A 78 5.85 -24.36 3.60
C ILE A 78 5.21 -25.62 3.02
N ALA A 79 5.05 -25.69 1.70
CA ALA A 79 4.54 -26.88 1.05
C ALA A 79 5.24 -27.09 -0.30
N GLU A 80 5.25 -28.35 -0.74
CA GLU A 80 5.78 -28.74 -2.03
C GLU A 80 4.66 -28.91 -3.06
N THR A 81 5.00 -28.70 -4.33
CA THR A 81 4.04 -28.81 -5.44
C THR A 81 3.35 -30.18 -5.48
N LYS A 82 4.07 -31.25 -5.18
CA LYS A 82 3.57 -32.63 -5.21
C LYS A 82 2.45 -32.88 -4.19
N ASP A 83 2.32 -32.04 -3.16
CA ASP A 83 1.40 -32.22 -2.02
C ASP A 83 0.20 -31.26 -2.08
N ILE A 84 -0.01 -30.61 -3.23
CA ILE A 84 -1.05 -29.58 -3.38
C ILE A 84 -2.08 -30.02 -4.40
N ASN A 85 -3.34 -29.94 -4.01
CA ASN A 85 -4.47 -30.02 -4.93
C ASN A 85 -5.17 -28.68 -5.03
N VAL A 86 -5.57 -28.31 -6.25
CA VAL A 86 -6.38 -27.12 -6.50
C VAL A 86 -7.66 -27.53 -7.23
N TYR A 87 -8.80 -27.12 -6.71
CA TYR A 87 -10.10 -27.43 -7.28
C TYR A 87 -11.17 -26.41 -6.88
N GLU A 88 -12.31 -26.45 -7.59
CA GLU A 88 -13.50 -25.67 -7.24
C GLU A 88 -14.37 -26.42 -6.23
N GLU A 89 -14.79 -25.76 -5.16
CA GLU A 89 -15.72 -26.29 -4.16
C GLU A 89 -16.74 -25.21 -3.79
N SER A 90 -18.01 -25.59 -3.67
CA SER A 90 -19.05 -24.73 -3.09
C SER A 90 -18.98 -24.83 -1.57
N ILE A 91 -18.76 -23.72 -0.88
CA ILE A 91 -18.71 -23.69 0.59
C ILE A 91 -20.02 -23.08 1.10
N SER A 92 -20.60 -23.70 2.12
CA SER A 92 -21.79 -23.18 2.79
C SER A 92 -21.52 -21.77 3.35
N GLY A 93 -22.24 -20.76 2.86
CA GLY A 93 -22.11 -19.37 3.31
C GLY A 93 -21.38 -18.43 2.35
N SER A 94 -20.84 -18.91 1.21
CA SER A 94 -20.44 -18.06 0.08
C SER A 94 -21.43 -18.21 -1.08
N SER A 95 -21.76 -17.11 -1.77
CA SER A 95 -22.61 -17.13 -2.97
C SER A 95 -21.92 -17.72 -4.21
N ASP A 96 -20.60 -17.85 -4.16
CA ASP A 96 -19.75 -18.15 -5.31
C ASP A 96 -19.01 -19.48 -5.10
N THR A 97 -18.73 -20.18 -6.20
CA THR A 97 -17.78 -21.30 -6.24
C THR A 97 -16.39 -20.80 -5.85
N ASN A 98 -15.77 -21.41 -4.85
CA ASN A 98 -14.45 -21.01 -4.37
C ASN A 98 -13.37 -21.90 -4.95
N ILE A 99 -12.17 -21.34 -5.10
CA ILE A 99 -10.98 -22.08 -5.48
C ILE A 99 -10.28 -22.52 -4.18
N ILE A 100 -10.22 -23.82 -3.98
CA ILE A 100 -9.67 -24.45 -2.78
C ILE A 100 -8.27 -24.93 -3.07
N PHE A 101 -7.36 -24.63 -2.16
CA PHE A 101 -6.05 -25.26 -2.07
C PHE A 101 -6.10 -26.26 -0.92
N ASN A 102 -5.93 -27.53 -1.25
CA ASN A 102 -5.82 -28.62 -0.29
C ASN A 102 -4.37 -29.09 -0.23
N PHE A 103 -3.72 -28.80 0.89
CA PHE A 103 -2.37 -29.23 1.23
C PHE A 103 -2.46 -30.60 1.91
N GLU A 104 -1.99 -31.64 1.21
CA GLU A 104 -1.91 -33.00 1.74
C GLU A 104 -0.87 -33.07 2.85
N GLU A 105 0.30 -32.49 2.62
CA GLU A 105 1.41 -32.34 3.56
C GLU A 105 1.93 -30.89 3.51
N TYR A 106 2.29 -30.34 4.66
CA TYR A 106 2.92 -29.03 4.79
C TYR A 106 3.75 -28.95 6.07
N VAL A 107 4.67 -27.97 6.13
CA VAL A 107 5.48 -27.66 7.30
C VAL A 107 5.03 -26.35 7.92
N ASP A 108 4.77 -26.37 9.22
CA ASP A 108 4.45 -25.20 10.05
C ASP A 108 5.36 -25.18 11.27
N ILE A 109 6.22 -24.15 11.38
CA ILE A 109 7.22 -24.02 12.45
C ILE A 109 8.01 -25.34 12.65
N ASP A 110 8.57 -25.85 11.56
CA ASP A 110 9.37 -27.09 11.50
C ASP A 110 8.61 -28.39 11.83
N GLU A 111 7.29 -28.35 12.05
CA GLU A 111 6.44 -29.52 12.22
C GLU A 111 5.74 -29.89 10.92
N VAL A 112 5.87 -31.15 10.51
CA VAL A 112 5.11 -31.71 9.39
C VAL A 112 3.67 -31.94 9.84
N LYS A 113 2.73 -31.38 9.09
CA LYS A 113 1.29 -31.47 9.31
C LYS A 113 0.60 -31.89 8.01
N GLU A 114 -0.59 -32.44 8.15
CA GLU A 114 -1.36 -32.96 7.02
C GLU A 114 -2.76 -32.34 6.96
N GLY A 115 -3.32 -32.33 5.75
CA GLY A 115 -4.75 -32.08 5.54
C GLY A 115 -5.22 -30.67 5.89
N LEU A 116 -4.71 -29.66 5.18
CA LEU A 116 -5.19 -28.28 5.31
C LEU A 116 -5.93 -27.82 4.05
N LYS A 117 -7.19 -27.42 4.21
CA LYS A 117 -7.98 -26.77 3.17
C LYS A 117 -8.01 -25.26 3.36
N THR A 118 -7.78 -24.52 2.27
CA THR A 118 -7.78 -23.06 2.30
C THR A 118 -8.51 -22.49 1.09
N ILE A 119 -9.16 -21.34 1.27
CA ILE A 119 -9.82 -20.60 0.17
C ILE A 119 -8.85 -19.60 -0.44
N ALA A 120 -8.62 -19.69 -1.75
CA ALA A 120 -7.77 -18.72 -2.45
C ALA A 120 -8.42 -17.33 -2.51
N ILE A 121 -7.71 -16.32 -2.00
CA ILE A 121 -8.07 -14.89 -2.11
C ILE A 121 -6.93 -14.11 -2.77
N TYR A 122 -7.19 -12.84 -3.10
CA TYR A 122 -6.26 -11.98 -3.84
C TYR A 122 -5.80 -12.62 -5.17
N ASP A 123 -4.50 -12.64 -5.43
CA ASP A 123 -3.88 -13.17 -6.64
C ASP A 123 -3.28 -14.57 -6.45
N SER A 124 -3.42 -15.20 -5.27
CA SER A 124 -2.76 -16.48 -4.94
C SER A 124 -3.04 -17.59 -5.97
N LYS A 125 -4.28 -17.70 -6.43
CA LYS A 125 -4.66 -18.59 -7.54
C LYS A 125 -3.85 -18.31 -8.81
N ASN A 126 -3.76 -17.06 -9.22
CA ASN A 126 -3.05 -16.70 -10.45
C ASN A 126 -1.54 -16.91 -10.28
N THR A 127 -0.98 -16.59 -9.11
CA THR A 127 0.44 -16.86 -8.81
C THR A 127 0.78 -18.33 -8.96
N PHE A 128 -0.07 -19.23 -8.44
CA PHE A 128 0.11 -20.68 -8.59
C PHE A 128 0.06 -21.12 -10.06
N LEU A 129 -0.96 -20.65 -10.80
CA LEU A 129 -1.17 -21.04 -12.19
C LEU A 129 -0.12 -20.44 -13.15
N ASP A 130 0.46 -19.29 -12.82
CA ASP A 130 1.53 -18.66 -13.60
C ASP A 130 2.82 -19.48 -13.58
N GLU A 131 3.04 -20.30 -12.54
CA GLU A 131 4.20 -21.20 -12.50
C GLU A 131 4.21 -22.22 -13.65
N TYR A 132 3.04 -22.50 -14.21
CA TYR A 132 2.82 -23.40 -15.34
C TYR A 132 2.38 -22.66 -16.61
N ALA A 133 2.48 -21.32 -16.62
CA ALA A 133 2.01 -20.45 -17.70
C ALA A 133 0.53 -20.68 -18.08
N MET A 134 -0.32 -21.10 -17.14
CA MET A 134 -1.71 -21.52 -17.42
C MET A 134 -2.77 -20.54 -16.93
N THR A 135 -2.42 -19.43 -16.28
CA THR A 135 -3.38 -18.49 -15.66
C THR A 135 -4.48 -18.03 -16.60
N LYS A 136 -4.15 -17.56 -17.81
CA LYS A 136 -5.16 -17.08 -18.78
C LYS A 136 -6.10 -18.20 -19.22
N TYR A 137 -5.53 -19.39 -19.47
CA TYR A 137 -6.27 -20.56 -19.91
C TYR A 137 -7.22 -21.06 -18.80
N ALA A 138 -6.70 -21.27 -17.60
CA ALA A 138 -7.45 -21.75 -16.44
C ALA A 138 -8.54 -20.76 -16.01
N ASN A 139 -8.24 -19.46 -15.97
CA ASN A 139 -9.26 -18.44 -15.66
C ASN A 139 -10.39 -18.41 -16.67
N ASN A 140 -10.11 -18.67 -17.96
CA ASN A 140 -11.17 -18.83 -18.95
C ASN A 140 -12.02 -20.08 -18.67
N LEU A 141 -11.39 -21.21 -18.33
CA LEU A 141 -12.10 -22.45 -17.99
C LEU A 141 -13.02 -22.30 -16.78
N PHE A 142 -12.54 -21.70 -15.69
CA PHE A 142 -13.37 -21.40 -14.51
C PHE A 142 -14.55 -20.51 -14.90
N LYS A 143 -14.32 -19.47 -15.70
CA LYS A 143 -15.37 -18.55 -16.17
C LYS A 143 -16.47 -19.24 -16.99
N ILE A 144 -16.13 -20.23 -17.81
CA ILE A 144 -17.09 -20.95 -18.66
C ILE A 144 -17.63 -22.24 -18.01
N GLY A 145 -17.36 -22.47 -16.72
CA GLY A 145 -17.85 -23.64 -15.98
C GLY A 145 -17.15 -24.96 -16.35
N GLN A 146 -15.92 -24.90 -16.85
CA GLN A 146 -15.11 -26.06 -17.28
C GLN A 146 -13.92 -26.30 -16.33
N ALA A 147 -14.14 -26.11 -15.03
CA ALA A 147 -13.09 -26.22 -14.01
C ALA A 147 -12.41 -27.60 -13.94
N SER A 148 -13.13 -28.66 -14.32
CA SER A 148 -12.56 -30.03 -14.39
C SER A 148 -11.35 -30.11 -15.31
N LEU A 149 -11.33 -29.38 -16.43
CA LEU A 149 -10.18 -29.30 -17.34
C LEU A 149 -9.01 -28.53 -16.73
N ALA A 150 -9.29 -27.49 -15.93
CA ALA A 150 -8.23 -26.77 -15.22
C ALA A 150 -7.61 -27.67 -14.15
N ASN A 151 -8.44 -28.41 -13.41
CA ASN A 151 -8.01 -29.37 -12.39
C ASN A 151 -7.20 -30.52 -13.00
N TYR A 152 -7.60 -31.03 -14.17
CA TYR A 152 -6.83 -32.05 -14.89
C TYR A 152 -5.38 -31.61 -15.15
N ASN A 153 -5.18 -30.37 -15.60
CA ASN A 153 -3.84 -29.84 -15.85
C ASN A 153 -3.05 -29.65 -14.54
N VAL A 154 -3.70 -29.17 -13.47
CA VAL A 154 -3.05 -29.08 -12.15
C VAL A 154 -2.59 -30.46 -11.66
N GLN A 155 -3.45 -31.48 -11.80
CA GLN A 155 -3.10 -32.86 -11.43
C GLN A 155 -1.95 -33.40 -12.27
N TYR A 156 -1.91 -33.10 -13.57
CA TYR A 156 -0.78 -33.47 -14.42
C TYR A 156 0.55 -32.89 -13.88
N PHE A 157 0.58 -31.61 -13.48
CA PHE A 157 1.79 -31.00 -12.90
C PHE A 157 2.15 -31.56 -11.52
N LYS A 158 1.14 -31.89 -10.70
CA LYS A 158 1.34 -32.58 -9.43
C LYS A 158 2.01 -33.94 -9.63
N GLU A 159 1.52 -34.74 -10.57
CA GLU A 159 2.11 -36.04 -10.89
C GLU A 159 3.52 -35.91 -11.48
N MET A 160 3.80 -34.86 -12.26
CA MET A 160 5.17 -34.56 -12.68
C MET A 160 6.09 -34.26 -11.48
N ALA A 161 5.61 -33.48 -10.51
CA ALA A 161 6.36 -33.14 -9.29
C ALA A 161 6.63 -34.38 -8.41
N LYS A 162 5.67 -35.31 -8.29
CA LYS A 162 5.87 -36.59 -7.59
C LYS A 162 6.97 -37.46 -8.22
N ASN A 163 7.09 -37.42 -9.54
CA ASN A 163 8.01 -38.27 -10.29
C ASN A 163 9.38 -37.63 -10.55
N SER A 164 9.56 -36.33 -10.24
CA SER A 164 10.81 -35.63 -10.50
C SER A 164 10.97 -34.36 -9.67
N ASP A 165 12.04 -34.32 -8.87
CA ASP A 165 12.42 -33.17 -8.04
C ASP A 165 12.61 -31.87 -8.83
N ARG A 166 12.91 -31.95 -10.13
CA ARG A 166 13.01 -30.78 -11.01
C ARG A 166 11.70 -30.00 -11.08
N TYR A 167 10.57 -30.68 -10.99
CA TYR A 167 9.24 -30.08 -11.05
C TYR A 167 8.62 -29.87 -9.67
N ASN A 168 9.18 -30.51 -8.64
CA ASN A 168 8.74 -30.33 -7.27
C ASN A 168 9.37 -29.09 -6.65
N LYS A 169 8.59 -28.01 -6.56
CA LYS A 169 9.06 -26.77 -5.94
C LYS A 169 8.49 -26.64 -4.55
N GLU A 170 9.38 -26.30 -3.61
CA GLU A 170 9.03 -25.83 -2.28
C GLU A 170 8.71 -24.32 -2.32
N LYS A 171 7.59 -23.93 -1.71
CA LYS A 171 7.14 -22.53 -1.62
C LYS A 171 6.57 -22.20 -0.25
N SER A 172 6.56 -20.92 0.05
CA SER A 172 5.88 -20.37 1.22
C SER A 172 4.45 -19.97 0.83
N TYR A 173 3.47 -20.57 1.49
CA TYR A 173 2.05 -20.28 1.35
C TYR A 173 1.60 -19.47 2.54
N ARG A 174 1.11 -18.26 2.27
CA ARG A 174 0.79 -17.29 3.32
C ARG A 174 -0.70 -17.30 3.55
N LEU A 175 -1.06 -17.51 4.79
CA LEU A 175 -2.42 -17.78 5.23
C LEU A 175 -2.94 -16.63 6.08
N VAL A 176 -4.26 -16.55 6.16
CA VAL A 176 -4.97 -15.72 7.12
C VAL A 176 -6.23 -16.43 7.58
N ASP A 177 -6.39 -16.60 8.89
CA ASP A 177 -7.63 -17.09 9.47
C ASP A 177 -8.56 -15.93 9.78
N HIS A 178 -9.84 -16.11 9.43
CA HIS A 178 -10.89 -15.18 9.80
C HIS A 178 -12.21 -15.93 10.00
N LYS A 179 -12.77 -15.86 11.22
CA LYS A 179 -14.03 -16.53 11.61
C LYS A 179 -14.04 -18.01 11.23
N ASP A 180 -13.02 -18.75 11.71
CA ASP A 180 -12.85 -20.19 11.53
C ASP A 180 -12.65 -20.66 10.08
N ILE A 181 -12.41 -19.73 9.15
CA ILE A 181 -12.06 -20.05 7.76
C ILE A 181 -10.63 -19.61 7.50
N THR A 182 -9.83 -20.53 6.96
CA THR A 182 -8.46 -20.27 6.53
C THR A 182 -8.43 -19.88 5.05
N TYR A 183 -7.77 -18.76 4.76
CA TYR A 183 -7.64 -18.23 3.41
C TYR A 183 -6.18 -18.25 2.97
N LEU A 184 -5.94 -18.64 1.72
CA LEU A 184 -4.64 -18.50 1.05
C LEU A 184 -4.56 -17.13 0.39
N ARG A 185 -3.77 -16.23 0.99
CA ARG A 185 -3.64 -14.83 0.55
C ARG A 185 -2.43 -14.56 -0.35
N GLY A 186 -1.45 -15.46 -0.40
CA GLY A 186 -0.37 -15.32 -1.37
C GLY A 186 0.64 -16.47 -1.33
N ILE A 187 1.41 -16.58 -2.40
CA ILE A 187 2.44 -17.60 -2.58
C ILE A 187 3.75 -16.90 -2.88
N THR A 188 4.80 -17.21 -2.12
CA THR A 188 6.11 -16.56 -2.21
C THR A 188 7.24 -17.58 -2.16
N SER A 189 8.46 -17.11 -2.39
CA SER A 189 9.64 -17.90 -2.03
C SER A 189 9.77 -17.99 -0.50
N THR A 190 10.58 -18.95 -0.04
CA THR A 190 10.93 -19.11 1.38
C THR A 190 11.77 -17.95 1.93
N ARG A 191 12.38 -17.14 1.05
CA ARG A 191 13.18 -15.96 1.40
C ARG A 191 12.36 -14.68 1.60
N TYR A 192 11.04 -14.77 1.56
CA TYR A 192 10.15 -13.63 1.76
C TYR A 192 9.98 -13.33 3.26
N TYR A 193 10.29 -12.11 3.65
CA TYR A 193 10.10 -11.54 4.98
C TYR A 193 8.85 -10.67 4.97
N GLU A 194 7.85 -11.09 5.73
CA GLU A 194 6.63 -10.34 5.93
C GLU A 194 6.79 -9.41 7.13
N TYR A 195 6.40 -8.14 6.96
CA TYR A 195 6.46 -7.14 8.01
C TYR A 195 5.07 -6.86 8.59
N GLY A 196 4.02 -6.87 7.77
CA GLY A 196 2.67 -6.63 8.29
C GLY A 196 2.34 -5.15 8.50
N ILE A 197 1.04 -4.89 8.58
CA ILE A 197 0.48 -3.55 8.86
C ILE A 197 0.84 -3.02 10.26
N ASP A 198 0.99 -3.90 11.23
CA ASP A 198 1.32 -3.62 12.63
C ASP A 198 2.74 -3.12 12.78
N PHE A 199 3.73 -3.85 12.24
CA PHE A 199 5.11 -3.38 12.14
C PHE A 199 5.17 -2.01 11.48
N THR A 200 4.54 -1.88 10.30
CA THR A 200 4.62 -0.68 9.47
C THR A 200 4.04 0.54 10.18
N PHE A 201 2.90 0.36 10.85
CA PHE A 201 2.28 1.42 11.63
C PHE A 201 3.15 1.83 12.83
N VAL A 202 3.61 0.87 13.63
CA VAL A 202 4.42 1.15 14.83
C VAL A 202 5.72 1.86 14.45
N VAL A 203 6.49 1.29 13.51
CA VAL A 203 7.75 1.88 13.05
C VAL A 203 7.53 3.26 12.44
N GLY A 204 6.49 3.43 11.62
CA GLY A 204 6.18 4.72 11.01
C GLY A 204 5.89 5.81 12.04
N MET A 205 5.10 5.51 13.07
CA MET A 205 4.79 6.48 14.13
C MET A 205 6.00 6.79 15.01
N LEU A 206 6.86 5.79 15.28
CA LEU A 206 8.10 5.99 16.03
C LEU A 206 9.11 6.86 15.27
N ILE A 207 9.23 6.69 13.95
CA ILE A 207 10.06 7.54 13.09
C ILE A 207 9.60 9.00 13.18
N LEU A 208 8.28 9.25 13.06
CA LEU A 208 7.72 10.61 13.16
C LEU A 208 7.92 11.20 14.56
N HIS A 209 7.77 10.40 15.62
CA HIS A 209 8.04 10.84 17.00
C HIS A 209 9.50 11.23 17.21
N LYS A 210 10.43 10.40 16.73
CA LYS A 210 11.86 10.70 16.76
C LYS A 210 12.16 12.00 16.01
N ASN A 211 11.64 12.15 14.79
CA ASN A 211 11.85 13.38 14.01
C ASN A 211 11.34 14.63 14.73
N LYS A 212 10.14 14.56 15.34
CA LYS A 212 9.57 15.65 16.14
C LYS A 212 10.46 16.04 17.32
N LYS A 213 11.13 15.07 17.97
CA LYS A 213 12.09 15.35 19.04
C LYS A 213 13.34 16.04 18.52
N THR A 214 13.87 15.61 17.38
CA THR A 214 15.05 16.22 16.76
C THR A 214 14.77 17.62 16.22
N ASN A 215 13.52 17.89 15.80
CA ASN A 215 13.10 19.14 15.16
C ASN A 215 11.93 19.80 15.93
N PRO A 216 12.21 20.54 17.02
CA PRO A 216 11.20 21.23 17.79
C PRO A 216 10.38 22.21 16.92
N GLY A 217 9.05 22.15 17.05
CA GLY A 217 8.12 22.95 16.24
C GLY A 217 7.52 22.20 15.05
N THR A 218 8.03 21.01 14.71
CA THR A 218 7.40 20.12 13.74
C THR A 218 6.22 19.38 14.39
N GLU A 219 5.03 19.53 13.80
CA GLU A 219 3.82 18.81 14.21
C GLU A 219 3.21 18.08 13.02
N TYR A 220 2.68 16.88 13.26
CA TYR A 220 2.10 16.03 12.23
C TYR A 220 0.61 15.78 12.43
N ILE A 221 -0.10 15.60 11.33
CA ILE A 221 -1.50 15.18 11.25
C ILE A 221 -1.63 14.03 10.24
N ILE A 222 -2.36 12.97 10.58
CA ILE A 222 -2.74 11.96 9.60
C ILE A 222 -3.86 12.53 8.75
N THR A 223 -3.65 12.68 7.44
CA THR A 223 -4.64 13.28 6.53
C THR A 223 -5.38 12.23 5.71
N SER A 224 -4.81 11.03 5.57
CA SER A 224 -5.45 9.91 4.90
C SER A 224 -4.89 8.60 5.44
N ALA A 225 -5.76 7.61 5.61
CA ALA A 225 -5.36 6.24 5.89
C ALA A 225 -6.30 5.25 5.19
N ALA A 226 -5.73 4.21 4.59
CA ALA A 226 -6.48 3.12 4.00
C ALA A 226 -5.85 1.78 4.41
N ILE A 227 -6.64 0.88 4.99
CA ILE A 227 -6.11 -0.31 5.69
C ILE A 227 -6.97 -1.56 5.45
N SER A 228 -6.31 -2.66 5.11
CA SER A 228 -6.80 -4.06 5.20
C SER A 228 -5.81 -4.90 6.01
N GLU A 229 -6.03 -6.21 6.13
CA GLU A 229 -5.14 -7.11 6.88
C GLU A 229 -3.72 -7.23 6.26
N SER A 230 -3.59 -7.07 4.94
CA SER A 230 -2.32 -7.20 4.20
C SER A 230 -1.81 -5.90 3.57
N LYS A 231 -2.56 -4.80 3.68
CA LYS A 231 -2.18 -3.51 3.08
C LYS A 231 -2.44 -2.37 4.04
N LEU A 232 -1.49 -1.45 4.12
CA LEU A 232 -1.64 -0.19 4.84
C LEU A 232 -1.02 0.92 3.99
N GLU A 233 -1.72 2.05 3.91
CA GLU A 233 -1.13 3.32 3.46
C GLU A 233 -1.67 4.42 4.38
N ILE A 234 -0.76 5.23 4.91
CA ILE A 234 -1.02 6.39 5.75
C ILE A 234 -0.28 7.56 5.12
N ILE A 235 -0.92 8.71 5.04
CA ILE A 235 -0.28 9.98 4.71
C ILE A 235 -0.31 10.84 5.95
N THR A 236 0.87 11.23 6.42
CA THR A 236 1.06 12.16 7.53
C THR A 236 1.63 13.46 7.00
N THR A 237 1.02 14.60 7.30
CA THR A 237 1.41 15.91 6.79
C THR A 237 1.88 16.81 7.93
N GLU A 238 2.88 17.65 7.68
CA GLU A 238 3.27 18.72 8.60
C GLU A 238 2.16 19.77 8.73
N LYS A 239 1.79 20.15 9.96
CA LYS A 239 0.67 21.08 10.22
C LYS A 239 0.92 22.51 9.77
N HIS A 240 2.18 22.92 9.65
CA HIS A 240 2.55 24.30 9.38
C HIS A 240 3.07 24.43 7.95
N PRO A 241 2.19 24.68 6.97
CA PRO A 241 2.64 24.88 5.60
C PRO A 241 3.38 26.22 5.44
N LYS A 242 4.20 26.25 4.40
CA LYS A 242 4.94 27.43 3.94
C LYS A 242 4.35 27.93 2.62
N GLU A 243 4.46 29.22 2.36
CA GLU A 243 4.00 29.83 1.10
C GLU A 243 4.93 29.44 -0.07
N ALA A 244 4.34 29.16 -1.23
CA ALA A 244 5.02 28.72 -2.45
C ALA A 244 4.53 29.49 -3.71
N ASP A 245 4.38 30.80 -3.61
CA ASP A 245 3.76 31.73 -4.59
C ASP A 245 2.55 31.12 -5.33
N LYS A 246 2.70 30.79 -6.64
CA LYS A 246 1.62 30.30 -7.51
C LYS A 246 1.06 28.94 -7.09
N PHE A 247 1.77 28.19 -6.25
CA PHE A 247 1.31 26.91 -5.71
C PHE A 247 0.44 27.08 -4.46
N GLY A 248 0.32 28.29 -3.91
CA GLY A 248 -0.37 28.52 -2.64
C GLY A 248 0.50 28.06 -1.49
N GLN A 249 -0.06 27.26 -0.59
CA GLN A 249 0.63 26.74 0.59
C GLN A 249 1.12 25.33 0.35
N VAL A 250 2.32 25.01 0.80
CA VAL A 250 2.90 23.67 0.66
C VAL A 250 3.45 23.17 1.99
N SER A 251 3.35 21.88 2.21
CA SER A 251 3.91 21.21 3.38
C SER A 251 4.53 19.89 2.97
N THR A 252 5.53 19.45 3.72
CA THR A 252 6.04 18.09 3.60
C THR A 252 5.00 17.12 4.15
N ALA A 253 4.83 16.00 3.45
CA ALA A 253 4.07 14.87 3.92
C ALA A 253 4.86 13.58 3.72
N LEU A 254 4.65 12.63 4.61
CA LEU A 254 5.23 11.30 4.53
C LEU A 254 4.11 10.30 4.22
N ARG A 255 4.24 9.61 3.09
CA ARG A 255 3.44 8.44 2.77
C ARG A 255 4.14 7.20 3.29
N ILE A 256 3.52 6.57 4.29
CA ILE A 256 3.97 5.32 4.90
C ILE A 256 3.07 4.22 4.37
N SER A 257 3.63 3.22 3.68
CA SER A 257 2.82 2.13 3.16
C SER A 257 3.51 0.76 3.23
N THR A 258 2.70 -0.28 3.35
CA THR A 258 3.11 -1.66 3.12
C THR A 258 2.08 -2.38 2.27
N ASN A 259 2.54 -3.31 1.46
CA ASN A 259 1.70 -4.26 0.76
C ASN A 259 2.35 -5.64 0.88
N ASP A 260 1.84 -6.45 1.79
CA ASP A 260 2.32 -7.81 2.00
C ASP A 260 1.81 -8.76 0.90
N LEU A 261 1.26 -8.29 -0.23
CA LEU A 261 0.83 -9.12 -1.35
C LEU A 261 1.81 -9.01 -2.54
N GLY A 262 2.12 -10.16 -3.17
CA GLY A 262 2.94 -10.23 -4.37
C GLY A 262 4.32 -9.57 -4.23
N THR A 263 4.66 -8.68 -5.17
CA THR A 263 5.92 -7.92 -5.20
C THR A 263 5.81 -6.58 -4.46
N GLY A 264 4.91 -6.47 -3.48
CA GLY A 264 4.80 -5.27 -2.68
C GLY A 264 6.07 -4.97 -1.87
N SER A 265 6.05 -3.88 -1.14
CA SER A 265 7.19 -3.39 -0.36
C SER A 265 6.70 -2.54 0.80
N LEU A 266 7.55 -2.40 1.80
CA LEU A 266 7.45 -1.34 2.80
C LEU A 266 8.05 -0.07 2.21
N ASN A 267 7.31 1.03 2.24
CA ASN A 267 7.70 2.28 1.62
C ASN A 267 7.52 3.45 2.59
N PHE A 268 8.54 4.29 2.63
CA PHE A 268 8.50 5.63 3.20
C PHE A 268 8.79 6.58 2.06
N VAL A 269 7.77 7.30 1.61
CA VAL A 269 7.89 8.21 0.47
C VAL A 269 7.56 9.60 0.94
N ASN A 270 8.52 10.48 0.80
CA ASN A 270 8.31 11.89 1.01
C ASN A 270 7.50 12.45 -0.18
N VAL A 271 6.39 13.12 0.13
CA VAL A 271 5.44 13.68 -0.84
C VAL A 271 5.13 15.12 -0.47
N ILE A 272 4.80 15.93 -1.48
CA ILE A 272 4.46 17.33 -1.30
C ILE A 272 2.96 17.43 -1.16
N ASN A 273 2.46 18.00 -0.06
CA ASN A 273 1.07 18.41 0.00
C ASN A 273 0.93 19.86 -0.49
N VAL A 274 0.17 20.05 -1.56
CA VAL A 274 -0.12 21.36 -2.15
C VAL A 274 -1.54 21.76 -1.78
N MET A 275 -1.67 22.83 -1.00
CA MET A 275 -2.92 23.33 -0.47
C MET A 275 -3.31 24.66 -1.12
N GLN A 276 -4.56 24.72 -1.55
CA GLN A 276 -5.23 25.98 -1.86
C GLN A 276 -6.00 26.44 -0.63
N LYS A 277 -6.30 27.74 -0.56
CA LYS A 277 -7.08 28.32 0.53
C LYS A 277 -8.35 27.50 0.80
N ASP A 278 -8.58 27.13 2.06
CA ASP A 278 -9.75 26.38 2.54
C ASP A 278 -9.87 24.94 1.97
N SER A 279 -8.77 24.30 1.55
CA SER A 279 -8.73 22.92 1.05
C SER A 279 -7.69 22.08 1.78
N THR A 280 -7.96 20.77 1.93
CA THR A 280 -6.98 19.79 2.44
C THR A 280 -5.81 19.56 1.49
N GLY A 281 -5.90 20.06 0.25
CA GLY A 281 -4.86 19.95 -0.75
C GLY A 281 -4.85 18.63 -1.52
N PHE A 282 -3.81 18.47 -2.33
CA PHE A 282 -3.52 17.26 -3.08
C PHE A 282 -2.04 16.94 -3.03
N TYR A 283 -1.69 15.68 -3.32
CA TYR A 283 -0.33 15.18 -3.15
C TYR A 283 0.44 15.09 -4.46
N LEU A 284 1.65 15.65 -4.48
CA LEU A 284 2.64 15.47 -5.53
C LEU A 284 3.75 14.54 -5.06
N ILE A 285 4.07 13.53 -5.87
CA ILE A 285 5.08 12.53 -5.60
C ILE A 285 6.29 12.81 -6.51
N PRO A 286 7.43 13.27 -5.96
CA PRO A 286 8.64 13.50 -6.72
C PRO A 286 9.22 12.18 -7.28
N LYS A 287 9.98 12.26 -8.38
CA LYS A 287 10.74 11.12 -8.91
C LYS A 287 12.03 10.90 -8.11
N LYS A 288 12.63 9.72 -8.28
CA LYS A 288 13.89 9.35 -7.61
C LYS A 288 15.09 10.25 -7.98
N ASP A 289 15.06 10.85 -9.16
CA ASP A 289 16.11 11.76 -9.68
C ASP A 289 15.71 13.25 -9.63
N SER A 290 14.78 13.64 -8.75
CA SER A 290 14.44 15.06 -8.51
C SER A 290 15.55 15.80 -7.77
N MET A 291 15.51 17.14 -7.75
CA MET A 291 16.44 17.96 -6.94
C MET A 291 16.37 17.62 -5.44
N VAL A 292 15.25 17.04 -4.98
CA VAL A 292 15.18 16.33 -3.71
C VAL A 292 15.74 14.92 -3.90
N GLU A 293 17.07 14.80 -3.79
CA GLU A 293 17.74 13.50 -3.71
C GLU A 293 17.19 12.71 -2.51
N ASN A 294 17.03 11.39 -2.65
CA ASN A 294 16.55 10.49 -1.59
C ASN A 294 15.11 10.74 -1.11
N SER A 295 14.16 11.06 -2.00
CA SER A 295 12.74 11.26 -1.62
C SER A 295 11.99 9.98 -1.17
N SER A 296 12.62 8.80 -1.20
CA SER A 296 11.95 7.57 -0.80
C SER A 296 12.91 6.49 -0.32
N ILE A 297 12.41 5.70 0.63
CA ILE A 297 13.00 4.44 1.07
C ILE A 297 12.01 3.34 0.74
N VAL A 298 12.46 2.40 -0.10
CA VAL A 298 11.68 1.26 -0.59
C VAL A 298 12.37 -0.01 -0.14
N ILE A 299 11.71 -0.76 0.73
CA ILE A 299 12.22 -1.98 1.34
C ILE A 299 11.41 -3.15 0.79
N ASN A 300 12.05 -3.92 -0.08
CA ASN A 300 11.44 -5.12 -0.65
C ASN A 300 11.37 -6.24 0.40
N HIS A 301 10.38 -7.12 0.27
CA HIS A 301 10.21 -8.26 1.19
C HIS A 301 11.28 -9.36 1.05
N ASN A 302 12.24 -9.23 0.14
CA ASN A 302 13.43 -10.10 0.11
C ASN A 302 14.64 -9.50 0.84
N THR A 303 14.52 -8.25 1.32
CA THR A 303 15.53 -7.59 2.14
C THR A 303 15.54 -8.24 3.53
N LYS A 304 16.73 -8.66 3.97
CA LYS A 304 16.90 -9.24 5.31
C LYS A 304 16.56 -8.22 6.41
N PRO A 305 16.02 -8.66 7.56
CA PRO A 305 15.65 -7.78 8.66
C PRO A 305 16.77 -6.83 9.12
N GLU A 306 18.01 -7.31 9.23
CA GLU A 306 19.19 -6.49 9.58
C GLU A 306 19.36 -5.24 8.69
N ASN A 307 19.11 -5.39 7.39
CA ASN A 307 19.22 -4.31 6.41
C ASN A 307 18.00 -3.39 6.46
N VAL A 308 16.82 -3.93 6.82
CA VAL A 308 15.61 -3.13 7.01
C VAL A 308 15.81 -2.13 8.13
N PHE A 309 16.26 -2.56 9.31
CA PHE A 309 16.52 -1.64 10.42
C PHE A 309 17.61 -0.61 10.12
N THR A 310 18.58 -0.98 9.28
CA THR A 310 19.56 -0.01 8.77
C THR A 310 18.87 1.06 7.91
N SER A 311 18.06 0.66 6.93
CA SER A 311 17.30 1.60 6.08
C SER A 311 16.28 2.43 6.86
N LEU A 312 15.69 1.91 7.94
CA LEU A 312 14.76 2.67 8.77
C LEU A 312 15.42 3.88 9.45
N ASN A 313 16.72 3.79 9.79
CA ASN A 313 17.47 4.92 10.34
C ASN A 313 17.69 6.04 9.31
N GLU A 314 17.66 5.73 8.01
CA GLU A 314 17.83 6.69 6.92
C GLU A 314 16.56 7.51 6.64
N VAL A 315 15.39 7.07 7.16
CA VAL A 315 14.09 7.76 6.91
C VAL A 315 14.08 9.17 7.48
N GLU A 316 14.86 9.45 8.52
CA GLU A 316 14.98 10.82 9.03
C GLU A 316 15.53 11.79 7.98
N GLY A 317 16.38 11.31 7.06
CA GLY A 317 16.96 12.12 5.98
C GLY A 317 15.97 12.49 4.87
N ILE A 318 14.79 11.88 4.84
CA ILE A 318 13.76 12.18 3.84
C ILE A 318 12.67 13.12 4.38
N LEU A 319 12.75 13.51 5.65
CA LEU A 319 11.82 14.43 6.33
C LEU A 319 12.36 15.86 6.36
N ASN A 320 11.51 16.84 6.72
CA ASN A 320 11.88 18.27 6.81
C ASN A 320 12.43 18.88 5.51
N THR A 321 11.88 18.50 4.37
CA THR A 321 12.37 18.89 3.02
C THR A 321 11.54 20.01 2.38
N THR A 322 10.68 20.67 3.16
CA THR A 322 9.71 21.66 2.66
C THR A 322 10.37 22.77 1.84
N ASP A 323 11.55 23.26 2.25
CA ASP A 323 12.26 24.33 1.52
C ASP A 323 12.82 23.84 0.18
N SER A 324 13.43 22.65 0.14
CA SER A 324 13.90 22.04 -1.10
C SER A 324 12.76 21.77 -2.08
N PHE A 325 11.58 21.40 -1.58
CA PHE A 325 10.39 21.26 -2.42
C PHE A 325 9.87 22.58 -2.94
N ILE A 326 9.89 23.64 -2.14
CA ILE A 326 9.52 24.97 -2.62
C ILE A 326 10.45 25.40 -3.75
N GLU A 327 11.76 25.15 -3.62
CA GLU A 327 12.72 25.42 -4.69
C GLU A 327 12.43 24.61 -5.95
N GLU A 328 12.15 23.31 -5.84
CA GLU A 328 11.77 22.47 -6.98
C GLU A 328 10.49 23.00 -7.64
N LEU A 329 9.43 23.26 -6.88
CA LEU A 329 8.17 23.84 -7.39
C LEU A 329 8.41 25.22 -8.03
N ASN A 330 9.31 26.02 -7.48
CA ASN A 330 9.70 27.31 -8.04
C ASN A 330 10.40 27.16 -9.39
N SER A 331 11.22 26.13 -9.58
CA SER A 331 11.83 25.82 -10.88
C SER A 331 10.78 25.38 -11.93
N VAL A 332 9.74 24.67 -11.47
CA VAL A 332 8.58 24.26 -12.27
C VAL A 332 7.73 25.46 -12.71
N LYS A 333 7.76 26.61 -12.00
CA LYS A 333 7.03 27.86 -12.37
C LYS A 333 7.39 28.44 -13.74
N THR A 334 8.40 27.92 -14.40
CA THR A 334 8.67 28.25 -15.81
C THR A 334 7.54 27.77 -16.75
N ILE A 335 6.56 26.96 -16.31
CA ILE A 335 5.44 26.48 -17.13
C ILE A 335 4.50 27.61 -17.55
N LYS A 336 4.54 27.91 -18.86
CA LYS A 336 3.74 28.97 -19.50
C LYS A 336 2.29 28.54 -19.82
N TYR A 337 1.97 27.24 -19.78
CA TYR A 337 0.70 26.71 -20.32
C TYR A 337 -0.02 25.72 -19.37
N PRO A 338 -0.73 26.22 -18.33
CA PRO A 338 -1.52 25.38 -17.41
C PRO A 338 -2.58 24.52 -18.12
N ASP A 339 -3.19 25.02 -19.20
CA ASP A 339 -4.18 24.27 -19.99
C ASP A 339 -3.57 23.05 -20.70
N GLU A 340 -2.30 23.13 -21.10
CA GLU A 340 -1.58 22.02 -21.70
C GLU A 340 -1.39 20.87 -20.69
N LEU A 341 -1.02 21.20 -19.45
CA LEU A 341 -0.93 20.21 -18.37
C LEU A 341 -2.29 19.57 -18.09
N ARG A 342 -3.36 20.38 -18.04
CA ARG A 342 -4.74 19.87 -17.91
C ARG A 342 -5.07 18.87 -19.03
N LEU A 343 -4.77 19.21 -20.28
CA LEU A 343 -5.01 18.33 -21.43
C LEU A 343 -4.22 17.02 -21.34
N LYS A 344 -2.95 17.09 -20.91
CA LYS A 344 -2.11 15.90 -20.67
C LYS A 344 -2.72 15.01 -19.59
N ILE A 345 -3.22 15.58 -18.48
CA ILE A 345 -3.91 14.83 -17.41
C ILE A 345 -5.17 14.16 -17.97
N LEU A 346 -6.01 14.93 -18.66
CA LEU A 346 -7.25 14.43 -19.25
C LEU A 346 -6.99 13.27 -20.23
N ALA A 347 -5.99 13.40 -21.10
CA ALA A 347 -5.63 12.37 -22.08
C ALA A 347 -5.19 11.05 -21.43
N LYS A 348 -4.44 11.11 -20.32
CA LYS A 348 -4.04 9.92 -19.55
C LYS A 348 -5.23 9.26 -18.87
N ILE A 349 -6.15 10.06 -18.33
CA ILE A 349 -7.36 9.56 -17.65
C ILE A 349 -8.32 8.91 -18.65
N GLN A 350 -8.54 9.54 -19.81
CA GLN A 350 -9.54 9.09 -20.81
C GLN A 350 -9.03 8.02 -21.78
N SER A 351 -7.73 7.70 -21.79
CA SER A 351 -7.19 6.67 -22.67
C SER A 351 -8.00 5.37 -22.53
N PRO A 352 -8.39 4.68 -23.62
CA PRO A 352 -9.18 3.44 -23.53
C PRO A 352 -8.50 2.33 -22.71
N ARG A 353 -7.17 2.38 -22.60
CA ARG A 353 -6.37 1.45 -21.79
C ARG A 353 -6.21 1.88 -20.33
N SER A 354 -6.74 3.05 -19.98
CA SER A 354 -6.66 3.62 -18.64
C SER A 354 -7.61 2.90 -17.69
N SER A 355 -7.12 2.63 -16.48
CA SER A 355 -7.96 2.15 -15.37
C SER A 355 -9.04 3.17 -14.95
N PHE A 356 -8.96 4.41 -15.42
CA PHE A 356 -9.91 5.49 -15.12
C PHE A 356 -10.96 5.71 -16.22
N SER A 357 -10.90 4.98 -17.33
CA SER A 357 -11.74 5.20 -18.52
C SER A 357 -13.25 5.15 -18.24
N THR A 358 -13.67 4.44 -17.19
CA THR A 358 -15.07 4.32 -16.76
C THR A 358 -15.49 5.34 -15.69
N ILE A 359 -14.55 6.11 -15.12
CA ILE A 359 -14.82 7.09 -14.05
C ILE A 359 -15.13 8.45 -14.68
N THR A 360 -16.35 8.61 -15.17
CA THR A 360 -16.80 9.82 -15.87
C THR A 360 -16.62 11.08 -15.01
N LYS A 361 -16.99 11.02 -13.73
CA LYS A 361 -16.83 12.13 -12.76
C LYS A 361 -15.41 12.69 -12.72
N LEU A 362 -14.39 11.83 -12.74
CA LEU A 362 -12.98 12.24 -12.77
C LEU A 362 -12.64 12.94 -14.09
N SER A 363 -13.06 12.36 -15.22
CA SER A 363 -12.82 13.00 -16.52
C SER A 363 -13.52 14.35 -16.64
N ASP A 364 -14.70 14.50 -16.04
CA ASP A 364 -15.51 15.72 -16.07
C ASP A 364 -14.89 16.87 -15.28
N ILE A 365 -14.05 16.57 -14.28
CA ILE A 365 -13.24 17.58 -13.59
C ILE A 365 -12.30 18.26 -14.59
N PHE A 366 -11.64 17.48 -15.46
CA PHE A 366 -10.61 17.97 -16.38
C PHE A 366 -11.10 18.36 -17.79
N LYS A 367 -12.38 18.14 -18.10
CA LYS A 367 -13.00 18.61 -19.35
C LYS A 367 -13.18 20.14 -19.36
N ARG A 368 -13.06 20.75 -20.53
CA ARG A 368 -13.31 22.18 -20.73
C ARG A 368 -14.82 22.43 -20.59
N LYS A 369 -15.24 23.21 -19.60
CA LYS A 369 -16.59 23.81 -19.53
C LYS A 369 -16.50 25.26 -20.00
N ILE A 370 -17.60 25.83 -20.50
CA ILE A 370 -17.65 27.20 -21.05
C ILE A 370 -17.15 28.25 -20.03
N ASP A 371 -17.33 27.99 -18.72
CA ASP A 371 -16.85 28.85 -17.61
C ASP A 371 -15.47 28.43 -17.02
N ASN A 372 -14.87 27.34 -17.52
CA ASN A 372 -13.62 26.74 -17.00
C ASN A 372 -12.43 26.94 -17.95
N GLU A 373 -12.25 28.16 -18.47
CA GLU A 373 -10.97 28.48 -19.09
C GLU A 373 -9.89 28.43 -18.01
N VAL A 374 -8.92 27.50 -18.13
CA VAL A 374 -7.76 27.41 -17.23
C VAL A 374 -6.79 28.52 -17.60
N SER A 375 -7.20 29.75 -17.26
CA SER A 375 -6.47 30.98 -17.54
C SER A 375 -5.23 31.14 -16.66
N ASN A 376 -5.12 30.36 -15.58
CA ASN A 376 -3.97 30.39 -14.69
C ASN A 376 -3.74 29.04 -13.99
N PHE A 377 -2.57 28.92 -13.40
CA PHE A 377 -2.12 27.71 -12.71
C PHE A 377 -2.96 27.38 -11.47
N LYS A 378 -3.50 28.39 -10.78
CA LYS A 378 -4.38 28.20 -9.62
C LYS A 378 -5.61 27.35 -9.95
N LYS A 379 -6.28 27.62 -11.07
CA LYS A 379 -7.43 26.80 -11.53
C LYS A 379 -7.06 25.34 -11.76
N LEU A 380 -5.86 25.06 -12.29
CA LEU A 380 -5.40 23.69 -12.46
C LEU A 380 -5.23 22.98 -11.11
N LEU A 381 -4.66 23.67 -10.11
CA LEU A 381 -4.50 23.12 -8.75
C LEU A 381 -5.86 22.85 -8.09
N GLU A 382 -6.84 23.74 -8.26
CA GLU A 382 -8.22 23.51 -7.80
C GLU A 382 -8.85 22.26 -8.42
N MET A 383 -8.56 21.97 -9.69
CA MET A 383 -9.01 20.74 -10.35
C MET A 383 -8.33 19.49 -9.77
N CYS A 384 -7.05 19.60 -9.39
CA CYS A 384 -6.32 18.51 -8.74
C CYS A 384 -6.86 18.24 -7.33
N ASN A 385 -7.19 19.27 -6.56
CA ASN A 385 -7.86 19.13 -5.26
C ASN A 385 -9.19 18.37 -5.39
N LYS A 386 -10.05 18.79 -6.33
CA LYS A 386 -11.33 18.11 -6.59
C LYS A 386 -11.14 16.65 -6.98
N ALA A 387 -10.05 16.33 -7.68
CA ALA A 387 -9.72 14.96 -8.05
C ALA A 387 -9.26 14.13 -6.85
N GLU A 388 -8.52 14.73 -5.91
CA GLU A 388 -8.15 14.11 -4.62
C GLU A 388 -9.36 13.94 -3.69
N GLU A 389 -10.37 14.79 -3.76
CA GLU A 389 -11.61 14.67 -2.96
C GLU A 389 -12.55 13.55 -3.47
N LEU A 390 -12.32 13.00 -4.66
CA LEU A 390 -13.19 11.94 -5.19
C LEU A 390 -13.06 10.64 -4.38
N GLU A 391 -14.21 10.09 -4.01
CA GLU A 391 -14.35 8.74 -3.50
C GLU A 391 -14.23 7.72 -4.64
N ILE A 392 -13.00 7.29 -4.89
CA ILE A 392 -12.69 6.20 -5.82
C ILE A 392 -11.87 5.12 -5.10
N ASP A 393 -11.79 3.94 -5.71
CA ASP A 393 -10.94 2.86 -5.21
C ASP A 393 -9.53 3.36 -4.91
N PHE A 394 -8.98 2.89 -3.79
CA PHE A 394 -7.74 3.41 -3.25
C PHE A 394 -6.54 3.20 -4.20
N ASP A 395 -6.43 2.01 -4.80
CA ASP A 395 -5.35 1.70 -5.74
C ASP A 395 -5.44 2.61 -6.98
N LEU A 396 -6.67 2.99 -7.39
CA LEU A 396 -6.90 3.99 -8.43
C LEU A 396 -6.51 5.39 -7.97
N LYS A 397 -6.84 5.79 -6.75
CA LYS A 397 -6.47 7.10 -6.20
C LYS A 397 -4.95 7.29 -6.17
N ASN A 398 -4.21 6.27 -5.73
CA ASN A 398 -2.75 6.29 -5.74
C ASN A 398 -2.18 6.42 -7.17
N LYS A 399 -2.70 5.65 -8.13
CA LYS A 399 -2.32 5.80 -9.55
C LYS A 399 -2.58 7.20 -10.10
N LEU A 400 -3.68 7.83 -9.68
CA LEU A 400 -4.03 9.18 -10.10
C LEU A 400 -3.03 10.21 -9.57
N ARG A 401 -2.63 10.11 -8.29
CA ARG A 401 -1.59 10.95 -7.69
C ARG A 401 -0.30 10.89 -8.50
N TYR A 402 0.17 9.71 -8.90
CA TYR A 402 1.35 9.58 -9.77
C TYR A 402 1.19 10.24 -11.14
N ILE A 403 0.02 10.09 -11.79
CA ILE A 403 -0.26 10.73 -13.09
C ILE A 403 -0.20 12.26 -12.96
N ILE A 404 -0.89 12.81 -11.95
CA ILE A 404 -0.91 14.25 -11.69
C ILE A 404 0.50 14.75 -11.37
N SER A 405 1.23 14.01 -10.53
CA SER A 405 2.62 14.34 -10.14
C SER A 405 3.56 14.39 -11.34
N ASP A 406 3.54 13.34 -12.17
CA ASP A 406 4.40 13.27 -13.36
C ASP A 406 4.18 14.45 -14.31
N ILE A 407 2.92 14.85 -14.47
CA ILE A 407 2.55 15.92 -15.40
C ILE A 407 2.82 17.30 -14.80
N ILE A 408 2.48 17.53 -13.53
CA ILE A 408 2.69 18.84 -12.89
C ILE A 408 4.18 19.12 -12.71
N LEU A 409 4.95 18.14 -12.23
CA LEU A 409 6.37 18.32 -11.95
C LEU A 409 7.23 18.23 -13.22
N TYR A 410 6.89 17.33 -14.16
CA TYR A 410 7.79 16.97 -15.27
C TYR A 410 7.16 17.06 -16.67
N GLY A 411 5.90 17.49 -16.79
CA GLY A 411 5.15 17.50 -18.06
C GLY A 411 5.73 18.38 -19.17
N LYS A 412 6.76 19.18 -18.89
CA LYS A 412 7.55 19.92 -19.87
C LYS A 412 8.63 19.13 -20.60
N HIS A 413 9.15 18.08 -19.97
CA HIS A 413 10.43 17.48 -20.36
C HIS A 413 10.30 16.26 -21.28
N ARG A 414 9.13 16.02 -21.87
CA ARG A 414 8.92 14.93 -22.84
C ARG A 414 8.27 15.44 -24.11
N ASP A 415 9.10 16.05 -24.94
CA ASP A 415 9.05 15.96 -26.39
C ASP A 415 10.48 15.64 -26.85
N SER A 416 10.81 14.34 -26.85
CA SER A 416 11.93 13.78 -27.61
C SER A 416 11.56 12.43 -28.19
#